data_AF-A0A0B7C083-F1
#
_entry.id   AF-A0A0B7C083-F1
#
_cell.length_a   1.000
_cell.length_b   1.000
_cell.length_c   1.000
_cell.angle_alpha   90.00
_cell.angle_beta   90.00
_cell.angle_gamma   90.00
#
_symmetry.space_group_name_H-M   'P 1'
#
loop_
_entity.id
_entity.type
_entity.pdbx_description
1 polymer ?
#
loop_
_entity_poly.entity_id
_entity_poly.type
_entity_poly.pdbx_seq_one_letter_code
_entity_poly.pdbx_strand_id
1 'polypeptide(L)'
;VDEVAHAIGTDSRIGPKFLKASVGFGGSCFQKDVLNMVYLCECLNLPEVAAYWQQVIDINDYQRRRFTKRIVESLFNTVTSKRI
;
A
#
# COMPACT_ATOMS: atom_id res chain seq x y z
N VAL A 1 11.88 -5.50 -8.67
CA VAL A 1 10.85 -6.10 -7.77
C VAL A 1 10.12 -7.25 -8.43
N ASP A 2 9.92 -7.23 -9.76
CA ASP A 2 9.20 -8.30 -10.47
C ASP A 2 9.88 -9.67 -10.35
N GLU A 3 11.21 -9.76 -10.46
CA GLU A 3 11.95 -11.02 -10.25
C GLU A 3 11.78 -11.56 -8.82
N VAL A 4 11.80 -10.69 -7.82
CA VAL A 4 11.58 -11.06 -6.41
C VAL A 4 10.15 -11.58 -6.22
N ALA A 5 9.15 -10.89 -6.78
CA ALA A 5 7.76 -11.35 -6.74
C ALA A 5 7.57 -12.70 -7.45
N HIS A 6 8.26 -12.90 -8.58
CA HIS A 6 8.26 -14.17 -9.30
C HIS A 6 8.83 -15.30 -8.44
N ALA A 7 10.01 -15.09 -7.85
CA ALA A 7 10.65 -16.07 -6.97
C ALA A 7 9.76 -16.43 -5.78
N ILE A 8 9.20 -15.44 -5.08
CA ILE A 8 8.27 -15.64 -3.95
C ILE A 8 7.03 -16.43 -4.39
N GLY A 9 6.45 -16.07 -5.55
CA GLY A 9 5.24 -16.70 -6.08
C GLY A 9 5.42 -18.14 -6.56
N THR A 10 6.65 -18.66 -6.64
CA THR A 10 6.90 -20.08 -6.94
C THR A 10 6.58 -21.01 -5.78
N ASP A 11 6.59 -20.50 -4.54
CA ASP A 11 6.16 -21.26 -3.37
C ASP A 11 4.63 -21.41 -3.39
N SER A 12 4.15 -22.65 -3.51
CA SER A 12 2.73 -22.96 -3.63
C SER A 12 1.89 -22.56 -2.41
N ARG A 13 2.51 -22.35 -1.23
CA ARG A 13 1.83 -21.87 -0.02
C ARG A 13 1.48 -20.38 -0.12
N ILE A 14 2.17 -19.63 -0.98
CA ILE A 14 1.95 -18.21 -1.22
C ILE A 14 1.17 -18.03 -2.54
N GLY A 15 1.66 -18.66 -3.61
CA GLY A 15 1.13 -18.54 -4.96
C GLY A 15 1.48 -17.21 -5.65
N PRO A 16 1.27 -17.10 -6.98
CA PRO A 16 1.78 -15.98 -7.78
C PRO A 16 0.83 -14.78 -7.89
N LYS A 17 -0.40 -14.87 -7.35
CA LYS A 17 -1.46 -13.87 -7.54
C LYS A 17 -1.30 -12.71 -6.55
N PHE A 18 -1.74 -11.51 -6.94
CA PHE A 18 -1.70 -10.29 -6.11
C PHE A 18 -0.30 -9.85 -5.63
N LEU A 19 0.79 -10.38 -6.21
CA LEU A 19 2.17 -9.99 -5.91
C LEU A 19 2.74 -8.89 -6.82
N LYS A 20 1.93 -8.30 -7.71
CA LYS A 20 2.39 -7.22 -8.59
C LYS A 20 2.47 -5.90 -7.83
N ALA A 21 3.69 -5.39 -7.62
CA ALA A 21 3.91 -4.08 -7.02
C ALA A 21 3.31 -2.95 -7.89
N SER A 22 2.74 -1.94 -7.25
CA SER A 22 2.15 -0.77 -7.90
C SER A 22 2.44 0.52 -7.11
N VAL A 23 1.90 1.66 -7.57
CA VAL A 23 1.92 2.94 -6.83
C VAL A 23 1.08 2.89 -5.54
N GLY A 24 0.21 1.89 -5.43
CA GLY A 24 -0.73 1.67 -4.34
C GLY A 24 -1.99 0.99 -4.88
N PHE A 25 -2.70 0.24 -4.03
CA PHE A 25 -4.03 -0.26 -4.38
C PHE A 25 -5.05 0.89 -4.32
N GLY A 26 -6.18 0.73 -5.01
CA GLY A 26 -7.27 1.70 -5.06
C GLY A 26 -8.63 1.02 -5.20
N GLY A 27 -9.63 1.79 -5.63
CA GLY A 27 -11.02 1.32 -5.72
C GLY A 27 -11.79 1.47 -4.41
N SER A 28 -13.08 1.13 -4.44
CA SER A 28 -14.02 1.36 -3.34
C SER A 28 -13.94 0.34 -2.21
N CYS A 29 -13.38 -0.86 -2.47
CA CYS A 29 -13.48 -1.99 -1.54
C CYS A 29 -12.33 -2.06 -0.55
N PHE A 30 -11.08 -2.25 -1.01
CA PHE A 30 -9.97 -2.61 -0.11
C PHE A 30 -9.73 -1.64 1.04
N GLN A 31 -9.64 -0.33 0.75
CA GLN A 31 -9.40 0.66 1.80
C GLN A 31 -10.59 0.72 2.79
N LYS A 32 -11.82 0.66 2.27
CA LYS A 32 -13.04 0.68 3.08
C LYS A 32 -13.12 -0.54 4.00
N ASP A 33 -12.87 -1.73 3.46
CA ASP A 33 -13.02 -2.98 4.19
C ASP A 33 -11.97 -3.12 5.30
N VAL A 34 -10.72 -2.72 5.04
CA VAL A 34 -9.67 -2.71 6.08
C VAL A 34 -9.98 -1.70 7.18
N LEU A 35 -10.41 -0.47 6.84
CA LEU A 35 -10.77 0.52 7.85
C LEU A 35 -11.97 0.09 8.71
N ASN A 36 -12.97 -0.56 8.10
CA ASN A 36 -14.08 -1.15 8.85
C ASN A 36 -13.61 -2.25 9.81
N MET A 37 -12.64 -3.08 9.40
CA MET A 37 -12.06 -4.11 10.25
C MET A 37 -11.27 -3.51 11.41
N VAL A 38 -10.46 -2.48 11.16
CA VAL A 38 -9.75 -1.72 12.22
C VAL A 38 -10.76 -1.18 13.23
N TYR A 39 -11.80 -0.49 12.76
CA TYR A 39 -12.86 0.05 13.62
C TYR A 39 -13.58 -1.04 14.43
N LEU A 40 -13.87 -2.18 13.82
CA LEU A 40 -14.48 -3.32 14.51
C LEU A 40 -13.57 -3.87 15.62
N CYS A 41 -12.27 -4.01 15.34
CA CYS A 41 -11.30 -4.46 16.33
C CYS A 41 -11.20 -3.49 17.52
N GLU A 42 -11.20 -2.17 17.26
CA GLU A 42 -11.23 -1.15 18.31
C GLU A 42 -12.51 -1.26 19.17
N CYS A 43 -13.68 -1.41 18.53
CA CYS A 43 -14.95 -1.60 19.24
C CYS A 43 -14.99 -2.86 20.11
N LEU A 44 -14.23 -3.89 19.74
CA LEU A 44 -14.11 -5.15 20.49
C LEU A 44 -12.97 -5.14 21.52
N ASN A 45 -12.33 -3.98 21.77
CA ASN A 45 -11.16 -3.85 22.65
C ASN A 45 -10.00 -4.77 22.24
N LEU A 46 -9.74 -4.88 20.93
CA LEU A 46 -8.60 -5.61 20.35
C LEU A 46 -7.61 -4.65 19.67
N PRO A 47 -6.93 -3.76 20.43
CA PRO A 47 -6.10 -2.71 19.86
C PRO A 47 -4.89 -3.23 19.10
N GLU A 48 -4.30 -4.35 19.49
CA GLU A 48 -3.16 -4.96 18.80
C GLU A 48 -3.56 -5.46 17.40
N VAL A 49 -4.77 -6.01 17.28
CA VAL A 49 -5.32 -6.50 16.00
C VAL A 49 -5.69 -5.32 15.10
N ALA A 50 -6.27 -4.26 15.68
CA ALA A 50 -6.54 -3.02 14.96
C ALA A 50 -5.25 -2.41 14.38
N ALA A 51 -4.22 -2.28 15.22
CA ALA A 51 -2.92 -1.74 14.81
C ALA A 51 -2.26 -2.59 13.70
N TYR A 52 -2.36 -3.92 13.79
CA TYR A 52 -1.85 -4.83 12.76
C TYR A 52 -2.49 -4.55 11.39
N TRP A 53 -3.81 -4.43 11.33
CA TRP A 53 -4.52 -4.19 10.07
C TRP A 53 -4.33 -2.76 9.54
N GLN A 54 -4.20 -1.79 10.43
CA GLN A 54 -3.93 -0.39 10.07
C GLN A 54 -2.64 -0.27 9.24
N GLN A 55 -1.63 -1.11 9.50
CA GLN A 55 -0.38 -1.11 8.71
C GLN A 55 -0.58 -1.33 7.21
N VAL A 56 -1.65 -2.03 6.79
CA VAL A 56 -1.98 -2.24 5.38
C VAL A 56 -2.36 -0.92 4.70
N ILE A 57 -3.03 -0.02 5.42
CA ILE A 57 -3.35 1.33 4.91
C ILE A 57 -2.10 2.21 4.95
N ASP A 58 -1.36 2.17 6.07
CA ASP A 58 -0.18 3.02 6.26
C ASP A 58 0.89 2.78 5.19
N ILE A 59 1.13 1.51 4.82
CA ILE A 59 2.10 1.17 3.76
C ILE A 59 1.62 1.61 2.37
N ASN A 60 0.31 1.56 2.11
CA ASN A 60 -0.27 2.02 0.85
C ASN A 60 -0.11 3.54 0.68
N ASP A 61 -0.40 4.30 1.74
CA ASP A 61 -0.25 5.75 1.73
C ASP A 61 1.22 6.18 1.73
N TYR A 62 2.10 5.43 2.39
CA TYR A 62 3.54 5.61 2.26
C TYR A 62 4.00 5.43 0.81
N GLN A 63 3.57 4.36 0.13
CA GLN A 63 3.99 4.07 -1.24
C GLN A 63 3.58 5.20 -2.20
N ARG A 64 2.34 5.69 -2.09
CA ARG A 64 1.84 6.83 -2.86
C ARG A 64 2.68 8.09 -2.62
N ARG A 65 2.90 8.46 -1.34
CA ARG A 65 3.70 9.63 -0.97
C ARG A 65 5.14 9.52 -1.46
N ARG A 66 5.77 8.37 -1.28
CA ARG A 66 7.13 8.09 -1.75
C ARG A 66 7.23 8.23 -3.26
N PHE A 67 6.25 7.73 -4.01
CA PHE A 67 6.24 7.84 -5.47
C PHE A 67 6.15 9.30 -5.93
N THR A 68 5.20 10.07 -5.40
CA THR A 68 5.06 11.50 -5.72
C THR A 68 6.30 12.30 -5.33
N LYS A 69 6.88 12.02 -4.15
CA LYS A 69 8.12 12.65 -3.69
C LYS A 69 9.27 12.42 -4.69
N ARG A 70 9.44 11.19 -5.18
CA ARG A 70 10.47 10.88 -6.19
C ARG A 70 10.28 11.64 -7.50
N ILE A 71 9.04 11.86 -7.93
CA ILE A 71 8.76 12.68 -9.13
C ILE A 71 9.24 14.12 -8.91
N VAL A 72 8.86 14.73 -7.79
CA VAL A 72 9.24 16.11 -7.45
C VAL A 72 10.77 16.25 -7.33
N GLU A 73 11.42 15.30 -6.67
CA GLU A 73 12.89 15.25 -6.54
C GLU A 73 13.58 15.14 -7.90
N SER A 74 13.08 14.27 -8.79
CA SER A 74 13.59 14.11 -10.16
C SER A 74 13.38 15.35 -11.03
N LEU A 75 12.44 16.22 -10.64
CA LEU A 75 12.16 17.51 -11.27
C LEU A 75 12.81 18.68 -10.52
N PHE A 76 13.96 18.46 -9.88
CA PHE A 76 14.74 19.51 -9.19
C PHE A 76 13.97 20.20 -8.07
N ASN A 77 13.17 19.44 -7.32
CA ASN A 77 12.38 19.90 -6.17
C ASN A 77 11.33 20.98 -6.49
N THR A 78 10.96 21.16 -7.77
CA THR A 78 9.88 22.06 -8.18
C THR A 78 9.12 21.54 -9.38
N VAL A 79 7.80 21.60 -9.28
CA VAL A 79 6.85 21.27 -10.36
C VAL A 79 6.07 22.50 -10.83
N THR A 80 6.35 23.67 -10.27
CA THR A 80 5.68 24.93 -10.62
C THR A 80 5.90 25.24 -12.10
N SER A 81 4.80 25.51 -12.81
CA SER A 81 4.80 25.83 -14.24
C SER A 81 5.37 24.74 -15.17
N LYS A 82 5.53 23.50 -14.68
CA LYS A 82 5.91 22.35 -15.50
C LYS A 82 4.66 21.61 -15.96
N ARG A 83 4.59 21.26 -17.25
CA ARG A 83 3.60 20.32 -17.77
C ARG A 83 4.07 18.90 -17.39
N ILE A 84 3.24 18.16 -16.66
CA ILE A 84 3.46 16.75 -16.27
C ILE A 84 2.55 15.87 -17.13
#